data_AF-A0A425DPM4-F1
#
_entry.id   AF-A0A425DPM4-F1
#
_cell.length_a   1.000
_cell.length_b   1.000
_cell.length_c   1.000
_cell.angle_alpha   90.00
_cell.angle_beta   90.00
_cell.angle_gamma   90.00
#
_symmetry.space_group_name_H-M   'P 1'
#
loop_
_entity.id
_entity.type
_entity.pdbx_description
1 polymer ?
#
loop_
_entity_poly.entity_id
_entity_poly.type
_entity_poly.pdbx_seq_one_letter_code
_entity_poly.pdbx_strand_id
1 'polypeptide(L)'
;MKVVALVSGGKDSIYSMMKCVSHGHEIICLATLQPPHANEEVDSFMFQSIGTHVVEHIATCMELPWVTHTLQGTSVSTDMGYDTTEGDEVEDLLRLLEEVHRQFPDVQAVSSGAIFSNYQRTRVEHVYGEAI
;
A
#
# COMPACT_ATOMS: atom_id res chain seq x y z
N MET A 1 -5.85 -10.01 -14.17
CA MET A 1 -6.25 -10.05 -12.75
C MET A 1 -6.78 -8.68 -12.39
N LYS A 2 -7.70 -8.64 -11.42
CA LYS A 2 -8.13 -7.40 -10.76
C LYS A 2 -7.18 -7.08 -9.61
N VAL A 3 -6.64 -5.87 -9.60
CA VAL A 3 -5.49 -5.50 -8.78
C VAL A 3 -5.79 -4.23 -8.00
N VAL A 4 -5.46 -4.24 -6.72
CA VAL A 4 -5.29 -3.00 -5.94
C VAL A 4 -3.85 -2.51 -6.08
N ALA A 5 -3.66 -1.24 -6.39
CA ALA A 5 -2.34 -0.63 -6.42
C ALA A 5 -2.05 0.12 -5.11
N LEU A 6 -1.01 -0.29 -4.39
CA LEU A 6 -0.44 0.49 -3.29
C LEU A 6 0.33 1.66 -3.88
N VAL A 7 -0.18 2.88 -3.66
CA VAL A 7 0.37 4.11 -4.24
C VAL A 7 0.78 5.08 -3.16
N SER A 8 2.03 5.56 -3.20
CA SER A 8 2.56 6.56 -2.27
C SER A 8 2.64 7.98 -2.86
N GLY A 9 2.33 8.13 -4.16
CA GLY A 9 2.63 9.35 -4.94
C GLY A 9 4.08 9.40 -5.44
N GLY A 10 4.94 8.48 -5.00
CA GLY A 10 6.31 8.33 -5.50
C GLY A 10 6.38 7.60 -6.84
N LYS A 11 7.45 7.88 -7.60
CA LYS A 11 7.70 7.34 -8.97
C LYS A 11 7.60 5.81 -9.08
N ASP A 12 8.04 5.08 -8.05
CA ASP A 12 8.17 3.62 -8.11
C ASP A 12 6.80 2.94 -8.04
N SER A 13 5.91 3.47 -7.18
CA SER A 13 4.53 2.99 -7.09
C SER A 13 3.74 3.26 -8.37
N ILE A 14 3.92 4.44 -8.98
CA ILE A 14 3.32 4.79 -10.28
C ILE A 14 3.86 3.89 -11.40
N TYR A 15 5.16 3.66 -11.45
CA TYR A 15 5.75 2.78 -12.45
C TYR A 15 5.24 1.34 -12.31
N SER A 16 5.12 0.82 -11.08
CA SER A 16 4.57 -0.52 -10.81
C SER A 16 3.12 -0.66 -11.30
N MET A 17 2.30 0.35 -11.05
CA MET A 17 0.92 0.43 -11.55
C MET A 17 0.87 0.46 -13.09
N MET A 18 1.71 1.27 -13.75
CA MET A 18 1.82 1.29 -15.21
C MET A 18 2.24 -0.08 -15.76
N LYS A 19 3.13 -0.79 -15.07
CA LYS A 19 3.55 -2.14 -15.46
C LYS A 19 2.42 -3.16 -15.33
N CYS A 20 1.59 -3.07 -14.31
CA CYS A 20 0.39 -3.91 -14.17
C CYS A 20 -0.54 -3.75 -15.39
N VAL A 21 -0.84 -2.51 -15.79
CA VAL A 21 -1.65 -2.24 -16.99
C VAL A 21 -0.96 -2.79 -18.25
N SER A 22 0.36 -2.61 -18.39
CA SER A 22 1.12 -3.13 -19.55
C SER A 22 1.08 -4.66 -19.68
N HIS A 23 0.86 -5.37 -18.57
CA HIS A 23 0.73 -6.83 -18.56
C HIS A 23 -0.73 -7.31 -18.62
N GLY A 24 -1.69 -6.42 -18.92
CA GLY A 24 -3.11 -6.75 -19.06
C GLY A 24 -3.82 -6.98 -17.73
N HIS A 25 -3.31 -6.42 -16.64
CA HIS A 25 -4.02 -6.39 -15.36
C HIS A 25 -4.91 -5.14 -15.26
N GLU A 26 -6.04 -5.28 -14.59
CA GLU A 26 -7.01 -4.21 -14.35
C GLU A 26 -6.77 -3.64 -12.96
N ILE A 27 -6.45 -2.36 -12.87
CA ILE A 27 -6.38 -1.67 -11.58
C ILE A 27 -7.80 -1.26 -11.22
N ILE A 28 -8.34 -1.81 -10.12
CA ILE A 28 -9.73 -1.59 -9.70
C ILE A 28 -9.86 -0.54 -8.61
N CYS A 29 -8.79 -0.29 -7.85
CA CYS A 29 -8.70 0.78 -6.86
C CYS A 29 -7.23 1.12 -6.54
N LEU A 30 -7.02 2.33 -6.03
CA LEU A 30 -5.76 2.73 -5.40
C LEU A 30 -5.89 2.63 -3.89
N ALA A 31 -4.81 2.26 -3.21
CA ALA A 31 -4.77 2.21 -1.75
C ALA A 31 -3.51 2.89 -1.21
N THR A 32 -3.65 3.63 -0.11
CA THR A 32 -2.54 4.41 0.48
C THR A 32 -2.66 4.46 2.00
N LEU A 33 -1.54 4.29 2.71
CA LEU A 33 -1.44 4.70 4.10
C LEU A 33 -1.15 6.20 4.17
N GLN A 34 -1.96 6.93 4.92
CA GLN A 34 -1.78 8.37 5.15
C GLN A 34 -1.10 8.61 6.50
N PRO A 35 -0.20 9.60 6.62
CA PRO A 35 0.32 10.00 7.92
C PRO A 35 -0.81 10.52 8.84
N PRO A 36 -0.63 10.49 10.18
CA PRO A 36 -1.57 11.05 11.14
C PRO A 36 -1.93 12.52 10.87
N HIS A 37 -0.93 13.30 10.47
CA HIS A 37 -1.10 14.70 10.10
C HIS A 37 -0.58 14.98 8.68
N ALA A 38 -1.25 15.89 7.98
CA ALA A 38 -0.87 16.28 6.63
C ALA A 38 0.55 16.90 6.62
N ASN A 39 1.40 16.42 5.71
CA ASN A 39 2.81 16.82 5.57
C ASN A 39 3.70 16.51 6.79
N GLU A 40 3.29 15.57 7.64
CA GLU A 40 4.15 15.04 8.69
C GLU A 40 5.12 14.02 8.11
N GLU A 41 6.41 14.19 8.40
CA GLU A 41 7.41 13.17 8.16
C GLU A 41 7.31 12.11 9.25
N VAL A 42 6.91 10.90 8.86
CA VAL A 42 6.84 9.77 9.78
C VAL A 42 8.15 8.99 9.64
N ASP A 43 8.78 8.68 10.77
CA ASP A 43 9.95 7.81 10.79
C ASP A 43 9.49 6.35 10.59
N SER A 44 9.33 5.98 9.33
CA SER A 44 8.83 4.68 8.87
C SER A 44 9.82 4.03 7.92
N PHE A 45 10.11 2.74 8.13
CA PHE A 45 10.99 1.97 7.25
C PHE A 45 10.25 1.48 6.00
N MET A 46 8.92 1.30 6.09
CA MET A 46 8.08 0.86 5.00
C MET A 46 7.51 2.00 4.16
N PHE A 47 6.98 3.04 4.80
CA PHE A 47 5.99 3.93 4.20
C PHE A 47 6.53 5.35 4.01
N GLN A 48 6.25 5.90 2.83
CA GLN A 48 6.54 7.29 2.53
C GLN A 48 5.37 8.16 2.98
N SER A 49 5.62 9.17 3.81
CA SER A 49 4.58 10.12 4.24
C SER A 49 4.53 11.40 3.39
N ILE A 50 5.66 11.80 2.79
CA ILE A 50 5.71 13.00 1.94
C ILE A 50 5.07 12.71 0.58
N GLY A 51 4.10 13.53 0.21
CA GLY A 51 3.45 13.47 -1.11
C GLY A 51 2.26 12.52 -1.20
N THR A 52 1.88 11.83 -0.12
CA THR A 52 0.71 10.93 -0.12
C THR A 52 -0.61 11.66 -0.39
N HIS A 53 -0.66 12.98 -0.16
CA HIS A 53 -1.82 13.82 -0.46
C HIS A 53 -2.13 13.91 -1.97
N VAL A 54 -1.15 13.70 -2.84
CA VAL A 54 -1.38 13.74 -4.29
C VAL A 54 -2.13 12.51 -4.79
N VAL A 55 -2.17 11.43 -4.01
CA VAL A 55 -2.76 10.16 -4.45
C VAL A 55 -4.27 10.28 -4.67
N GLU A 56 -4.97 11.10 -3.89
CA GLU A 56 -6.38 11.42 -4.12
C GLU A 56 -6.61 11.98 -5.53
N HIS A 57 -5.76 12.93 -5.94
CA HIS A 57 -5.85 13.55 -7.26
C HIS A 57 -5.48 12.56 -8.36
N ILE A 58 -4.49 11.69 -8.13
CA ILE A 58 -4.14 10.62 -9.08
C ILE A 58 -5.34 9.68 -9.27
N ALA A 59 -5.96 9.22 -8.19
CA ALA A 59 -7.16 8.36 -8.25
C ALA A 59 -8.30 9.05 -9.01
N THR A 60 -8.52 10.34 -8.73
CA THR A 60 -9.53 11.17 -9.42
C THR A 60 -9.26 11.24 -10.93
N CYS A 61 -8.02 11.53 -11.34
CA CYS A 61 -7.64 11.58 -12.75
C CYS A 61 -7.71 10.22 -13.46
N MET A 62 -7.57 9.13 -12.71
CA MET A 62 -7.72 7.77 -13.21
C MET A 62 -9.18 7.29 -13.20
N GLU A 63 -10.09 8.06 -12.61
CA GLU A 63 -11.49 7.67 -12.38
C GLU A 63 -11.60 6.35 -11.59
N LEU A 64 -10.68 6.15 -10.65
CA LEU A 64 -10.63 4.96 -9.79
C LEU A 64 -10.97 5.30 -8.33
N PRO A 65 -11.60 4.36 -7.60
CA PRO A 65 -11.76 4.46 -6.16
C PRO A 65 -10.41 4.57 -5.44
N TRP A 66 -10.43 5.28 -4.32
CA TRP A 66 -9.27 5.42 -3.44
C TRP A 66 -9.63 4.99 -2.02
N VAL A 67 -8.91 3.99 -1.53
CA VAL A 67 -9.02 3.48 -0.16
C VAL A 67 -7.83 3.99 0.65
N THR A 68 -8.09 4.49 1.84
CA THR A 68 -7.05 5.04 2.71
C THR A 68 -7.21 4.57 4.14
N HIS A 69 -6.09 4.43 4.83
CA HIS A 69 -6.03 4.15 6.25
C HIS A 69 -4.93 5.01 6.87
N THR A 70 -5.14 5.49 8.10
CA THR A 70 -4.16 6.34 8.78
C THR A 70 -3.10 5.45 9.43
N LEU A 71 -1.84 5.71 9.12
CA LEU A 71 -0.69 5.09 9.77
C LEU A 71 -0.65 5.50 11.25
N GLN A 72 -0.67 4.53 12.16
CA GLN A 72 -0.63 4.71 13.61
C GLN A 72 0.55 3.96 14.25
N GLY A 73 0.90 2.82 13.68
CA GLY A 73 2.04 2.01 14.08
C GLY A 73 3.37 2.67 13.74
N THR A 74 4.42 2.11 14.31
CA THR A 74 5.81 2.52 14.07
C THR A 74 6.63 1.32 13.60
N SER A 75 7.86 1.53 13.15
CA SER A 75 8.74 0.41 12.79
C SER A 75 9.22 -0.33 14.05
N VAL A 76 8.48 -1.35 14.49
CA VAL A 76 8.75 -2.14 15.70
C VAL A 76 9.56 -3.39 15.35
N SER A 77 9.05 -4.19 14.42
CA SER A 77 9.74 -5.34 13.86
C SER A 77 10.65 -4.87 12.75
N THR A 78 11.97 -4.88 13.00
CA THR A 78 12.98 -4.42 12.03
C THR A 78 13.79 -5.55 11.40
N ASP A 79 13.46 -6.80 11.73
CA ASP A 79 14.10 -7.99 11.17
C ASP A 79 13.70 -8.25 9.70
N MET A 80 14.46 -9.12 9.03
CA MET A 80 14.22 -9.48 7.62
C MET A 80 12.96 -10.34 7.43
N GLY A 81 12.67 -11.19 8.41
CA GLY A 81 11.38 -11.88 8.52
C GLY A 81 10.34 -10.95 9.12
N TYR A 82 9.07 -11.26 8.90
CA TYR A 82 7.98 -10.55 9.54
C TYR A 82 6.95 -11.55 10.06
N ASP A 83 6.57 -11.36 11.31
CA ASP A 83 5.44 -11.99 11.98
C ASP A 83 4.57 -10.84 12.55
N THR A 84 3.27 -11.09 12.70
CA THR A 84 2.32 -10.13 13.27
C THR A 84 2.86 -9.53 14.57
N THR A 85 3.00 -8.21 14.60
CA THR A 85 3.67 -7.49 15.68
C THR A 85 2.80 -6.35 16.17
N GLU A 86 2.38 -6.40 17.43
CA GLU A 86 1.50 -5.37 18.00
C GLU A 86 2.17 -3.99 17.96
N GLY A 87 1.47 -3.01 17.39
CA GLY A 87 1.94 -1.63 17.26
C GLY A 87 2.89 -1.39 16.08
N ASP A 88 3.14 -2.40 15.25
CA ASP A 88 3.94 -2.24 14.03
C ASP A 88 3.13 -1.58 12.90
N GLU A 89 3.82 -0.76 12.12
CA GLU A 89 3.27 -0.09 10.92
C GLU A 89 2.68 -1.04 9.89
N VAL A 90 3.16 -2.29 9.83
CA VAL A 90 2.65 -3.30 8.88
C VAL A 90 1.22 -3.74 9.24
N GLU A 91 0.81 -3.63 10.51
CA GLU A 91 -0.57 -3.93 10.91
C GLU A 91 -1.57 -2.90 10.36
N ASP A 92 -1.12 -1.67 10.09
CA ASP A 92 -1.94 -0.67 9.41
C ASP A 92 -2.11 -1.00 7.92
N LEU A 93 -1.08 -1.58 7.30
CA LEU A 93 -1.19 -2.09 5.92
C LEU A 93 -2.19 -3.25 5.85
N LEU A 94 -2.22 -4.12 6.87
CA LEU A 94 -3.22 -5.19 6.97
C LEU A 94 -4.63 -4.62 7.00
N ARG A 95 -4.91 -3.68 7.91
CA ARG A 95 -6.22 -3.02 8.00
C ARG A 95 -6.61 -2.33 6.69
N LEU A 96 -5.65 -1.71 6.00
CA LEU A 96 -5.89 -1.11 4.69
C LEU A 96 -6.29 -2.15 3.64
N LEU A 97 -5.62 -3.29 3.58
CA LEU A 97 -5.93 -4.34 2.61
C LEU A 97 -7.22 -5.09 2.95
N GLU A 98 -7.54 -5.27 4.23
CA GLU A 98 -8.85 -5.76 4.67
C GLU A 98 -9.99 -4.82 4.23
N GLU A 99 -9.78 -3.50 4.36
CA GLU A 99 -10.74 -2.50 3.89
C GLU A 99 -10.94 -2.58 2.37
N VAL A 100 -9.84 -2.72 1.62
CA VAL A 100 -9.88 -2.93 0.17
C VAL A 100 -10.67 -4.20 -0.16
N HIS A 101 -10.37 -5.33 0.46
CA HIS A 101 -11.04 -6.59 0.19
C HIS A 101 -12.54 -6.52 0.54
N ARG A 102 -12.90 -5.82 1.62
CA ARG A 102 -14.29 -5.60 2.00
C ARG A 102 -15.08 -4.78 0.97
N GLN A 103 -14.47 -3.75 0.39
CA GLN A 103 -15.11 -2.90 -0.63
C GLN A 103 -15.06 -3.53 -2.03
N PHE A 104 -14.01 -4.32 -2.31
CA PHE A 104 -13.69 -4.91 -3.61
C PHE A 104 -13.35 -6.40 -3.45
N PRO A 105 -14.35 -7.26 -3.16
CA PRO A 105 -14.13 -8.68 -2.84
C PRO A 105 -13.63 -9.53 -4.01
N ASP A 106 -13.61 -8.97 -5.22
CA ASP A 106 -13.09 -9.58 -6.43
C ASP A 106 -11.63 -9.19 -6.73
N VAL A 107 -10.96 -8.46 -5.83
CA VAL A 107 -9.52 -8.20 -5.90
C VAL A 107 -8.74 -9.51 -5.83
N GLN A 108 -7.71 -9.65 -6.67
CA GLN A 108 -6.97 -10.91 -6.82
C GLN A 108 -5.47 -10.75 -6.55
N ALA A 109 -4.96 -9.53 -6.58
CA ALA A 109 -3.54 -9.25 -6.37
C ALA A 109 -3.33 -7.83 -5.85
N VAL A 110 -2.17 -7.65 -5.21
CA VAL A 110 -1.68 -6.35 -4.73
C VAL A 110 -0.47 -5.95 -5.56
N SER A 111 -0.49 -4.73 -6.11
CA SER A 111 0.66 -4.13 -6.78
C SER A 111 1.41 -3.24 -5.79
N SER A 112 2.73 -3.46 -5.63
CA SER A 112 3.60 -2.67 -4.77
C SER A 112 4.76 -2.07 -5.55
N GLY A 113 5.21 -0.88 -5.13
CA GLY A 113 6.40 -0.20 -5.65
C GLY A 113 7.70 -0.56 -4.93
N ALA A 114 7.72 -1.61 -4.09
CA ALA A 114 8.92 -2.06 -3.39
C ALA A 114 9.97 -2.58 -4.40
N ILE A 115 11.11 -1.90 -4.49
CA ILE A 115 12.20 -2.23 -5.42
C ILE A 115 13.39 -2.77 -4.64
N PHE A 116 13.78 -4.03 -4.90
CA PHE A 116 14.95 -4.73 -4.33
C PHE A 116 15.02 -4.86 -2.80
N SER A 117 14.10 -4.25 -2.05
CA SER A 117 14.02 -4.37 -0.59
C SER A 117 13.30 -5.66 -0.18
N ASN A 118 14.08 -6.64 0.28
CA ASN A 118 13.52 -7.85 0.88
C ASN A 118 12.69 -7.53 2.14
N TYR A 119 13.09 -6.52 2.91
CA TYR A 119 12.35 -6.03 4.09
C TYR A 119 10.92 -5.62 3.73
N GLN A 120 10.76 -4.83 2.67
CA GLN A 120 9.45 -4.37 2.20
C GLN A 120 8.67 -5.50 1.53
N ARG A 121 9.35 -6.35 0.76
CA ARG A 121 8.72 -7.47 0.06
C ARG A 121 8.07 -8.45 1.05
N THR A 122 8.81 -8.91 2.07
CA THR A 122 8.32 -9.93 3.00
C THR A 122 7.10 -9.45 3.79
N ARG A 123 7.06 -8.17 4.17
CA ARG A 123 5.91 -7.55 4.85
C ARG A 123 4.67 -7.46 3.97
N VAL A 124 4.83 -7.03 2.72
CA VAL A 124 3.71 -6.99 1.76
C VAL A 124 3.20 -8.41 1.46
N GLU A 125 4.10 -9.38 1.28
CA GLU A 125 3.74 -10.79 1.05
C GLU A 125 3.01 -11.40 2.25
N HIS A 126 3.44 -11.09 3.47
CA HIS A 126 2.79 -11.54 4.70
C HIS A 126 1.35 -11.03 4.78
N VAL A 127 1.17 -9.70 4.68
CA VAL A 127 -0.16 -9.09 4.77
C VAL A 127 -1.08 -9.53 3.63
N TYR A 128 -0.55 -9.69 2.41
CA TYR A 128 -1.33 -10.21 1.28
C TYR A 128 -1.93 -11.58 1.61
N GLY A 129 -1.13 -12.51 2.15
CA GLY A 129 -1.60 -13.85 2.50
C GLY A 129 -2.67 -13.90 3.60
N GLU A 130 -2.82 -12.83 4.38
CA GLU A 130 -3.84 -12.71 5.43
C GLU A 130 -5.10 -11.99 4.94
N ALA A 131 -4.97 -10.96 4.11
CA ALA A 131 -6.07 -10.07 3.73
C ALA A 131 -6.82 -10.44 2.45
N ILE A 132 -6.13 -11.02 1.45
CA ILE A 132 -6.64 -11.22 0.08
C ILE A 132 -6.41 -12.67 -0.37
#